data_AF-A0A0R0CC44-F1
#
_entry.id   AF-A0A0R0CC44-F1
#
_cell.length_a   1.000
_cell.length_b   1.000
_cell.length_c   1.000
_cell.angle_alpha   90.00
_cell.angle_beta   90.00
_cell.angle_gamma   90.00
#
_symmetry.space_group_name_H-M   'P 1'
#
loop_
_entity.id
_entity.type
_entity.pdbx_description
1 polymer ?
#
loop_
_entity_poly.entity_id
_entity_poly.type
_entity_poly.pdbx_seq_one_letter_code
_entity_poly.pdbx_strand_id
1 'polypeptide(L)'
;MKLQELDMVRVTAQLPEDRVDPAFGDASTPRIGDLAAIVDAYPVPTGQEPVFMVECVSPEGVVRWLADVYQSELELVSSAHRMMPDGRRPAPPRGST
;
A
#
# COMPACT_ATOMS: atom_id res chain seq x y z
N MET A 1 9.77 8.54 6.13
CA MET A 1 9.55 7.08 6.25
C MET A 1 9.59 6.50 4.84
N LYS A 2 10.10 5.29 4.62
CA LYS A 2 10.13 4.67 3.29
C LYS A 2 8.90 3.77 3.14
N LEU A 3 8.10 4.02 2.11
CA LEU A 3 6.96 3.16 1.76
C LEU A 3 7.45 1.89 1.06
N GLN A 4 6.69 0.80 1.19
CA GLN A 4 6.98 -0.49 0.55
C GLN A 4 5.69 -1.23 0.17
N GLU A 5 5.81 -2.32 -0.59
CA GLU A 5 4.71 -3.22 -0.89
C GLU A 5 3.96 -3.65 0.39
N LEU A 6 2.63 -3.77 0.26
CA LEU A 6 1.68 -4.12 1.31
C LEU A 6 1.50 -3.07 2.42
N ASP A 7 2.14 -1.90 2.32
CA ASP A 7 1.78 -0.77 3.16
C ASP A 7 0.36 -0.27 2.79
N MET A 8 -0.45 -0.02 3.82
CA MET A 8 -1.70 0.72 3.70
C MET A 8 -1.38 2.20 3.70
N VAL A 9 -1.88 2.91 2.69
CA VAL A 9 -1.62 4.32 2.46
C VAL A 9 -2.91 5.10 2.27
N ARG A 10 -2.83 6.41 2.44
CA ARG A 10 -3.87 7.37 2.13
C ARG A 10 -3.40 8.26 0.99
N VAL A 11 -4.24 8.47 -0.01
CA VAL A 11 -4.00 9.45 -1.09
C VAL A 11 -4.10 10.85 -0.52
N THR A 12 -3.08 11.68 -0.70
CA THR A 12 -3.04 13.06 -0.17
C THR A 12 -3.13 14.14 -1.25
N ALA A 13 -3.01 13.75 -2.52
CA ALA A 13 -3.06 14.65 -3.68
C ALA A 13 -4.09 14.17 -4.72
N GLN A 14 -4.53 15.08 -5.58
CA GLN A 14 -5.36 14.69 -6.72
C GLN A 14 -4.49 13.94 -7.74
N LEU A 15 -4.86 12.70 -8.05
CA LEU A 15 -4.16 11.91 -9.05
C LEU A 15 -4.70 12.25 -10.45
N PRO A 16 -3.81 12.39 -11.45
CA PRO A 16 -4.21 12.49 -12.86
C PRO A 16 -4.94 11.23 -13.33
N GLU A 17 -6.01 11.41 -14.11
CA GLU A 17 -6.82 10.28 -14.62
C GLU A 17 -6.06 9.37 -15.59
N ASP A 18 -5.03 9.90 -16.27
CA ASP A 18 -4.20 9.15 -17.21
C ASP A 18 -3.25 8.14 -16.53
N ARG A 19 -3.09 8.21 -15.19
CA ARG A 19 -2.36 7.20 -14.41
C ARG A 19 -3.23 6.05 -13.93
N VAL A 20 -4.55 6.15 -14.07
CA VAL A 20 -5.48 5.10 -13.66
C VAL A 20 -5.53 4.03 -14.75
N ASP A 21 -5.32 2.77 -14.38
CA ASP A 21 -5.48 1.66 -15.32
C ASP A 21 -6.97 1.42 -15.60
N PRO A 22 -7.47 1.66 -16.84
CA PRO A 22 -8.88 1.51 -17.17
C PRO A 22 -9.34 0.04 -17.23
N ALA A 23 -8.41 -0.92 -17.20
CA ALA A 23 -8.73 -2.35 -17.23
C ALA A 23 -8.99 -2.95 -15.83
N PHE A 24 -8.72 -2.20 -14.76
CA PHE A 24 -8.86 -2.68 -13.38
C PHE A 24 -10.02 -2.02 -12.63
N GLY A 25 -10.74 -2.84 -11.87
CA GLY A 25 -11.86 -2.39 -11.05
C GLY A 25 -13.00 -1.79 -11.87
N ASP A 26 -13.63 -0.74 -11.33
CA ASP A 26 -14.60 0.09 -12.05
C ASP A 26 -13.97 1.37 -12.64
N ALA A 27 -12.64 1.48 -12.60
CA ALA A 27 -11.85 2.62 -13.04
C ALA A 27 -12.34 3.95 -12.45
N SER A 28 -12.86 3.94 -11.20
CA SER A 28 -13.29 5.14 -10.51
C SER A 28 -12.16 6.18 -10.40
N THR A 29 -12.50 7.46 -10.56
CA THR A 29 -11.54 8.56 -10.31
C THR A 29 -11.01 8.52 -8.87
N PRO A 30 -9.68 8.43 -8.65
CA PRO A 30 -9.09 8.50 -7.32
C PRO A 30 -9.36 9.83 -6.63
N ARG A 31 -9.59 9.77 -5.31
CA ARG A 31 -9.89 10.95 -4.49
C ARG A 31 -8.88 11.12 -3.36
N ILE A 32 -8.60 12.38 -3.02
CA ILE A 32 -7.89 12.72 -1.80
C ILE A 32 -8.63 12.09 -0.61
N GLY A 33 -7.89 11.39 0.24
CA GLY A 33 -8.39 10.68 1.40
C GLY A 33 -8.72 9.21 1.16
N ASP A 34 -8.74 8.74 -0.09
CA ASP A 34 -8.92 7.31 -0.40
C ASP A 34 -7.85 6.48 0.33
N LEU A 35 -8.28 5.37 0.91
CA LEU A 35 -7.40 4.37 1.50
C LEU A 35 -7.11 3.29 0.46
N ALA A 36 -5.85 2.92 0.36
CA ALA A 36 -5.37 1.99 -0.66
C ALA A 36 -4.16 1.21 -0.15
N ALA A 37 -3.79 0.14 -0.85
CA ALA A 37 -2.60 -0.64 -0.59
C ALA A 37 -1.57 -0.46 -1.71
N ILE A 38 -0.29 -0.43 -1.35
CA ILE A 38 0.78 -0.55 -2.34
C ILE A 38 0.87 -2.02 -2.75
N VAL A 39 0.65 -2.30 -4.03
CA VAL A 39 0.70 -3.67 -4.58
C VAL A 39 2.00 -3.97 -5.31
N ASP A 40 2.71 -2.94 -5.78
CA ASP A 40 4.04 -3.06 -6.39
C ASP A 40 4.85 -1.77 -6.16
N ALA A 41 6.17 -1.89 -6.10
CA ALA A 41 7.10 -0.78 -5.95
C ALA A 41 8.12 -0.79 -7.10
N TYR A 42 8.04 0.21 -7.98
CA TYR A 42 8.92 0.27 -9.14
C TYR A 42 10.38 0.52 -8.73
N PRO A 43 11.35 -0.19 -9.35
CA PRO A 43 12.76 0.10 -9.14
C PRO A 43 13.10 1.45 -9.77
N VAL A 44 13.34 2.46 -8.92
CA VAL A 44 13.76 3.80 -9.36
C VAL A 44 15.26 4.02 -9.14
N PRO A 45 15.97 4.73 -10.05
CA PRO A 45 17.34 5.13 -9.83
C PRO A 45 17.51 5.99 -8.57
N THR A 46 18.67 5.88 -7.91
CA THR A 46 18.98 6.70 -6.74
C THR A 46 18.84 8.19 -7.04
N GLY A 47 18.04 8.89 -6.24
CA GLY A 47 17.80 10.33 -6.37
C GLY A 47 16.53 10.70 -7.16
N GLN A 48 15.82 9.72 -7.74
CA GLN A 48 14.48 9.93 -8.26
C GLN A 48 13.42 9.59 -7.21
N GLU A 49 12.25 10.22 -7.35
CA GLU A 49 11.12 9.94 -6.48
C GLU A 49 10.57 8.54 -6.76
N PRO A 50 10.34 7.72 -5.72
CA PRO A 50 9.71 6.42 -5.88
C PRO A 50 8.28 6.53 -6.43
N VAL A 51 7.96 5.59 -7.32
CA VAL A 51 6.62 5.37 -7.86
C VAL A 51 6.14 4.02 -7.37
N PHE A 52 4.86 3.95 -7.05
CA PHE A 52 4.19 2.75 -6.55
C PHE A 52 2.96 2.47 -7.38
N MET A 53 2.68 1.19 -7.60
CA MET A 53 1.37 0.77 -8.08
C MET A 53 0.45 0.61 -6.85
N VAL A 54 -0.65 1.35 -6.84
CA VAL A 54 -1.54 1.48 -5.68
C VAL A 54 -2.95 1.06 -6.06
N GLU A 55 -3.54 0.18 -5.24
CA GLU A 55 -4.87 -0.39 -5.43
C GLU A 55 -5.83 0.10 -4.33
N CYS A 56 -6.94 0.73 -4.74
CA CYS A 56 -8.03 1.07 -3.82
C CYS A 56 -9.13 0.01 -3.89
N VAL A 57 -9.41 -0.59 -2.74
CA VAL A 57 -10.46 -1.60 -2.59
C VAL A 57 -11.60 -0.99 -1.77
N SER A 58 -12.82 -1.14 -2.27
CA SER A 58 -14.05 -0.79 -1.56
C SER A 58 -14.22 -1.61 -0.28
N PRO A 59 -15.06 -1.17 0.69
CA PRO A 59 -15.40 -1.97 1.86
C PRO A 59 -15.93 -3.38 1.52
N GLU A 60 -16.53 -3.55 0.35
CA GLU A 60 -17.07 -4.81 -0.17
C GLU A 60 -16.00 -5.74 -0.75
N GLY A 61 -14.73 -5.32 -0.79
CA GLY A 61 -13.63 -6.12 -1.34
C GLY A 61 -13.47 -6.00 -2.86
N VAL A 62 -14.16 -5.05 -3.50
CA VAL A 62 -14.07 -4.81 -4.95
C VAL A 62 -13.04 -3.72 -5.22
N VAL A 63 -12.11 -3.97 -6.14
CA VAL A 63 -11.16 -2.98 -6.65
C VAL A 63 -11.93 -1.85 -7.33
N ARG A 64 -11.68 -0.60 -6.92
CA ARG A 64 -12.26 0.60 -7.55
C ARG A 64 -11.33 1.17 -8.60
N TRP A 65 -10.06 1.29 -8.26
CA TRP A 65 -9.03 1.79 -9.17
C TRP A 65 -7.67 1.21 -8.83
N LEU A 66 -6.82 1.17 -9.84
CA LEU A 66 -5.41 0.86 -9.78
C LEU A 66 -4.66 2.00 -10.47
N ALA A 67 -3.61 2.55 -9.86
CA ALA A 67 -2.88 3.67 -10.43
C ALA A 67 -1.41 3.70 -10.03
N ASP A 68 -0.60 4.33 -10.88
CA ASP A 68 0.76 4.73 -10.55
C ASP A 68 0.75 6.01 -9.70
N VAL A 69 1.39 5.97 -8.53
CA VAL A 69 1.36 7.05 -7.54
C VAL A 69 2.75 7.34 -7.01
N TYR A 70 3.10 8.62 -6.92
CA TYR A 70 4.37 9.06 -6.35
C TYR A 70 4.35 8.98 -4.82
N GLN A 71 5.53 8.80 -4.22
CA GLN A 71 5.66 8.77 -2.76
C GLN A 71 5.10 10.04 -2.09
N SER A 72 5.28 11.22 -2.68
CA SER A 72 4.78 12.50 -2.14
C SER A 72 3.26 12.63 -2.16
N GLU A 73 2.56 11.83 -2.97
CA GLU A 73 1.10 11.81 -3.10
C GLU A 73 0.45 10.83 -2.10
N LEU A 74 1.25 10.21 -1.24
CA LEU A 74 0.84 9.18 -0.29
C LEU A 74 1.24 9.51 1.15
N GLU A 75 0.38 9.14 2.08
CA GLU A 75 0.66 9.11 3.51
C GLU A 75 0.54 7.67 4.03
N LEU A 76 1.52 7.20 4.81
CA LEU A 76 1.46 5.87 5.42
C LEU A 76 0.37 5.84 6.51
N VAL A 77 -0.52 4.85 6.43
CA VAL A 77 -1.55 4.56 7.42
C VAL A 77 -1.16 3.39 8.32
N SER A 78 -0.68 2.30 7.72
CA SER A 78 -0.20 1.11 8.44
C SER A 78 0.80 0.33 7.59
N SER A 79 1.79 -0.28 8.22
CA SER A 79 2.73 -1.16 7.54
C SER A 79 2.47 -2.62 7.88
N ALA A 80 2.32 -3.46 6.86
CA ALA A 80 2.21 -4.91 7.03
C ALA A 80 3.43 -5.48 7.79
N HIS A 81 4.62 -4.91 7.57
CA HIS A 81 5.86 -5.32 8.24
C HIS A 81 5.82 -5.16 9.77
N ARG A 82 4.98 -4.27 10.31
CA ARG A 82 4.86 -4.04 11.76
C ARG A 82 3.86 -4.97 12.45
N MET A 83 3.07 -5.73 11.69
CA MET A 83 2.04 -6.65 12.21
C MET A 83 2.51 -8.09 12.45
N MET A 84 3.77 -8.42 12.14
CA MET A 84 4.36 -9.66 12.62
C MET A 84 4.98 -9.40 14.00
N PRO A 85 4.38 -9.86 15.12
CA PRO A 85 5.11 -9.92 16.37
C PRO A 85 6.27 -10.89 16.15
N ASP A 86 7.46 -10.43 16.51
CA ASP A 86 8.71 -11.18 16.62
C ASP A 86 8.42 -12.67 16.85
N GLY A 87 8.80 -13.53 15.89
CA GLY A 87 8.49 -14.95 15.80
C GLY A 87 9.09 -15.82 16.91
N ARG A 88 9.06 -15.38 18.16
CA ARG A 88 9.41 -16.20 19.33
C ARG A 88 8.23 -17.09 19.66
N ARG A 89 8.31 -18.33 19.17
CA ARG A 89 7.65 -19.45 19.85
C ARG A 89 8.02 -19.37 21.35
N PRO A 90 7.04 -19.35 22.28
CA PRO A 90 7.36 -19.60 23.67
C PRO A 90 7.97 -21.00 23.76
N ALA A 91 9.15 -21.10 24.38
CA ALA A 91 9.75 -22.40 24.67
C ALA A 91 8.75 -23.21 25.52
N PRO A 92 8.58 -24.52 25.26
CA PRO A 92 7.73 -25.34 26.11
C PRO A 92 8.23 -25.27 27.56
N PRO A 93 7.33 -25.25 28.55
CA PRO A 93 7.74 -25.24 29.95
C PRO A 93 8.60 -26.49 30.18
N ARG A 94 9.80 -26.29 30.74
CA ARG A 94 10.60 -27.40 31.25
C ARG A 94 9.80 -28.01 32.39
N GLY A 95 9.14 -29.13 32.12
CA GLY A 95 8.57 -29.97 33.16
C GLY A 95 9.70 -30.42 34.07
N SER A 96 9.66 -29.93 35.30
CA SER A 96 10.38 -30.50 36.43
C SER A 96 9.56 -31.67 36.95
N THR A 97 10.05 -32.89 36.73
CA THR A 97 10.10 -34.04 37.66
C THR A 97 10.74 -35.22 36.96
#